data_AF-A0A255YU80-F1
#
_entry.id   AF-A0A255YU80-F1
#
_cell.length_a   1.000
_cell.length_b   1.000
_cell.length_c   1.000
_cell.angle_alpha   90.00
_cell.angle_beta   90.00
_cell.angle_gamma   90.00
#
_symmetry.space_group_name_H-M   'P 1'
#
loop_
_entity.id
_entity.type
_entity.pdbx_description
1 polymer ?
#
loop_
_entity_poly.entity_id
_entity_poly.type
_entity_poly.pdbx_seq_one_letter_code
_entity_poly.pdbx_strand_id
1 'polypeptide(L)'
;MIKKLLLVTLLALCGFSASAQFDNIGLLGGSTLTGWASDTDMITTDGITYTLDNVVLINPLPGNDPGVKFRKDDAWEVNWGGNTFPSGTAIPGGVNIQVAPGTYNVTFQSCPK
;
A
#
# COMPACT_ATOMS: atom_id res chain seq x y z
N MET A 1 23.08 36.56 51.71
CA MET A 1 22.87 36.83 50.28
C MET A 1 22.36 35.55 49.61
N ILE A 2 21.08 35.48 49.23
CA ILE A 2 20.47 34.26 48.68
C ILE A 2 20.18 34.50 47.20
N LYS A 3 20.93 33.86 46.30
CA LYS A 3 20.54 33.76 44.89
C LYS A 3 19.55 32.60 44.77
N LYS A 4 18.26 32.91 44.63
CA LYS A 4 17.25 31.89 44.31
C LYS A 4 17.42 31.51 42.84
N LEU A 5 17.86 30.28 42.60
CA LEU A 5 18.00 29.69 41.28
C LEU A 5 16.60 29.45 40.70
N LEU A 6 16.29 30.06 39.56
CA LEU A 6 15.07 29.75 38.81
C LEU A 6 15.34 28.50 37.96
N LEU A 7 14.77 27.36 38.35
CA LEU A 7 14.79 26.15 37.53
C LEU A 7 13.60 26.22 36.55
N VAL A 8 13.87 26.58 35.30
CA VAL A 8 12.88 26.49 34.22
C VAL A 8 12.91 25.06 33.69
N THR A 9 12.10 24.17 34.27
CA THR A 9 11.77 22.90 33.65
C THR A 9 10.81 23.15 32.50
N LEU A 10 11.33 23.26 31.28
CA LEU A 10 10.54 23.18 30.06
C LEU A 10 10.14 21.72 29.86
N LEU A 11 9.04 21.30 30.49
CA LEU A 11 8.40 20.03 30.19
C LEU A 11 7.68 20.20 28.85
N ALA A 12 8.42 20.00 27.75
CA ALA A 12 7.81 19.83 26.44
C ALA A 12 7.06 18.50 26.45
N LEU A 13 5.81 18.53 26.91
CA LEU A 13 4.83 17.49 26.60
C LEU A 13 4.53 17.62 25.09
N CYS A 14 5.46 17.17 24.26
CA CYS A 14 5.12 16.80 22.90
C CYS A 14 4.12 15.66 23.03
N GLY A 15 2.83 15.97 22.91
CA GLY A 15 1.81 14.95 22.76
C GLY A 15 2.19 14.10 21.57
N PHE A 16 2.79 12.95 21.83
CA PHE A 16 3.02 11.93 20.81
C PHE A 16 1.66 11.31 20.56
N SER A 17 0.90 11.92 19.64
CA SER A 17 -0.26 11.26 19.06
C SER A 17 0.29 10.12 18.21
N ALA A 18 0.40 8.93 18.79
CA ALA A 18 0.55 7.72 18.01
C ALA A 18 -0.78 7.51 17.29
N SER A 19 -0.94 8.10 16.09
CA SER A 19 -1.91 7.58 15.14
C SER A 19 -1.51 6.14 14.86
N ALA A 20 -2.46 5.21 14.87
CA ALA A 20 -2.21 3.87 14.35
C ALA A 20 -1.71 4.03 12.91
N GLN A 21 -0.43 3.74 12.67
CA GLN A 21 0.11 3.74 11.31
C GLN A 21 -0.23 2.38 10.72
N PHE A 22 -1.12 2.38 9.73
CA PHE A 22 -1.40 1.20 8.94
C PHE A 22 -0.23 0.93 7.99
N ASP A 23 -0.05 -0.34 7.62
CA ASP A 23 0.92 -0.70 6.58
C ASP A 23 0.56 0.06 5.30
N ASN A 24 1.56 0.60 4.59
CA ASN A 24 1.34 1.16 3.26
C ASN A 24 1.24 -0.01 2.29
N ILE A 25 0.10 -0.14 1.60
CA ILE A 25 -0.12 -1.17 0.58
C ILE A 25 -0.39 -0.45 -0.73
N GLY A 26 0.35 -0.83 -1.77
CA GLY A 26 0.22 -0.27 -3.10
C GLY A 26 -0.15 -1.32 -4.15
N LEU A 27 -0.69 -0.86 -5.28
CA LEU A 27 -0.89 -1.64 -6.50
C LEU A 27 0.16 -1.23 -7.54
N LEU A 28 0.88 -2.19 -8.10
CA LEU A 28 1.79 -1.99 -9.23
C LEU A 28 1.68 -3.12 -10.24
N GLY A 29 2.25 -2.94 -11.43
CA GLY A 29 2.33 -4.00 -12.42
C GLY A 29 2.33 -3.49 -13.85
N GLY A 30 2.63 -4.35 -14.82
CA GLY A 30 2.73 -3.91 -16.21
C GLY A 30 1.45 -3.28 -16.76
N SER A 31 0.28 -3.70 -16.26
CA SER A 31 -1.00 -3.08 -16.65
C SER A 31 -1.31 -1.75 -15.94
N THR A 32 -0.55 -1.31 -14.93
CA THR A 32 -0.75 0.03 -14.35
C THR A 32 -0.06 1.11 -15.20
N LEU A 33 -0.46 2.38 -15.03
CA LEU A 33 0.15 3.50 -15.77
C LEU A 33 1.66 3.68 -15.48
N THR A 34 2.10 3.25 -14.30
CA THR A 34 3.49 3.34 -13.84
C THR A 34 4.27 2.03 -14.06
N GLY A 35 3.61 0.98 -14.55
CA GLY A 35 4.26 -0.31 -14.75
C GLY A 35 4.80 -0.90 -13.43
N TRP A 36 5.96 -1.54 -13.53
CA TRP A 36 6.72 -2.07 -12.39
C TRP A 36 7.64 -1.03 -11.72
N ALA A 37 7.52 0.26 -12.07
CA ALA A 37 8.44 1.29 -11.58
C ALA A 37 8.02 1.92 -10.24
N SER A 38 6.71 2.08 -10.01
CA SER A 38 6.19 2.67 -8.77
C SER A 38 4.77 2.17 -8.48
N ASP A 39 4.42 2.17 -7.20
CA ASP A 39 3.10 1.75 -6.74
C ASP A 39 2.10 2.90 -6.85
N THR A 40 0.83 2.55 -6.90
CA THR A 40 -0.26 3.44 -6.54
C THR A 40 -0.72 3.07 -5.13
N ASP A 41 -0.46 3.95 -4.17
CA ASP A 41 -0.80 3.75 -2.76
C ASP A 41 -2.31 3.61 -2.56
N MET A 42 -2.73 2.51 -1.96
CA MET A 42 -4.12 2.24 -1.63
C MET A 42 -4.54 2.98 -0.36
N ILE A 43 -5.83 3.31 -0.27
CA ILE A 43 -6.42 4.04 0.85
C ILE A 43 -6.99 3.05 1.85
N THR A 44 -6.77 3.26 3.15
CA THR A 44 -7.41 2.50 4.23
C THR A 44 -7.74 3.38 5.43
N THR A 45 -8.75 2.99 6.20
CA THR A 45 -9.13 3.63 7.47
C THR A 45 -9.07 2.68 8.67
N ASP A 46 -8.88 1.38 8.43
CA ASP A 46 -8.91 0.31 9.44
C ASP A 46 -7.66 -0.59 9.41
N GLY A 47 -6.78 -0.46 8.39
CA GLY A 47 -5.62 -1.31 8.20
C GLY A 47 -5.96 -2.74 7.74
N ILE A 48 -7.23 -2.99 7.42
CA ILE A 48 -7.74 -4.30 6.99
C ILE A 48 -8.22 -4.19 5.54
N THR A 49 -8.99 -3.16 5.21
CA THR A 49 -9.55 -2.94 3.88
C THR A 49 -8.82 -1.79 3.20
N TYR A 50 -8.19 -2.10 2.07
CA TYR A 50 -7.46 -1.16 1.25
C TYR A 50 -8.17 -0.99 -0.09
N THR A 51 -8.38 0.25 -0.54
CA THR A 51 -9.13 0.53 -1.77
C THR A 51 -8.42 1.51 -2.70
N LEU A 52 -8.66 1.33 -4.01
CA LEU A 52 -8.43 2.32 -5.05
C LEU A 52 -9.67 2.41 -5.94
N ASP A 53 -10.11 3.62 -6.25
CA ASP A 53 -11.25 3.85 -7.12
C ASP A 53 -10.82 4.26 -8.53
N ASN A 54 -11.54 3.79 -9.54
CA ASN A 54 -11.35 4.15 -10.95
C ASN A 54 -9.92 3.92 -11.49
N VAL A 55 -9.27 2.83 -11.06
CA VAL A 55 -7.95 2.43 -11.56
C VAL A 55 -8.07 2.01 -13.01
N VAL A 56 -7.31 2.67 -13.89
CA VAL A 56 -7.21 2.31 -15.32
C VAL A 56 -6.10 1.29 -15.50
N LEU A 57 -6.46 0.08 -15.89
CA LEU A 57 -5.55 -0.99 -16.27
C LEU A 57 -5.47 -1.08 -17.80
N ILE A 58 -4.26 -1.10 -18.34
CA ILE A 58 -3.98 -1.07 -19.79
C ILE A 58 -3.25 -2.34 -20.23
N ASN A 59 -3.22 -2.61 -21.53
CA ASN A 59 -2.27 -3.59 -22.05
C ASN A 59 -0.86 -2.95 -22.08
N PRO A 60 0.17 -3.58 -21.50
CA PRO A 60 1.52 -3.04 -21.58
C PRO A 60 2.09 -3.14 -23.00
N LEU A 61 3.26 -2.54 -23.22
CA LEU A 61 4.01 -2.71 -24.46
C LEU A 61 4.35 -4.20 -24.69
N PRO A 62 4.38 -4.68 -25.96
CA PRO A 62 4.74 -6.05 -26.28
C PRO A 62 6.04 -6.50 -25.61
N GLY A 63 6.03 -7.68 -25.00
CA GLY A 63 7.19 -8.24 -24.29
C GLY A 63 7.22 -7.96 -22.79
N ASN A 64 6.30 -7.14 -22.26
CA ASN A 64 6.14 -6.94 -20.83
C ASN A 64 5.00 -7.80 -20.26
N ASP A 65 5.16 -8.26 -19.02
CA ASP A 65 4.12 -8.98 -18.28
C ASP A 65 2.96 -8.02 -17.92
N PRO A 66 1.71 -8.29 -18.35
CA PRO A 66 0.55 -7.47 -18.03
C PRO A 66 0.06 -7.66 -16.58
N GLY A 67 0.65 -8.56 -15.81
CA GLY A 67 0.18 -8.82 -14.46
C GLY A 67 0.36 -7.63 -13.50
N VAL A 68 -0.36 -7.70 -12.39
CA VAL A 68 -0.28 -6.76 -11.26
C VAL A 68 0.00 -7.48 -9.95
N LYS A 69 0.46 -6.72 -8.95
CA LYS A 69 0.66 -7.18 -7.58
C LYS A 69 0.22 -6.13 -6.56
N PHE A 70 -0.12 -6.61 -5.37
CA PHE A 70 -0.15 -5.79 -4.18
C PHE A 70 1.21 -5.85 -3.51
N ARG A 71 1.72 -4.74 -3.02
CA ARG A 71 3.05 -4.66 -2.42
C ARG A 71 3.03 -3.74 -1.22
N LYS A 72 3.78 -4.11 -0.18
CA LYS A 72 3.87 -3.33 1.05
C LYS A 72 5.10 -2.43 1.02
N ASP A 73 4.93 -1.20 1.49
CA ASP A 73 5.98 -0.21 1.73
C ASP A 73 6.90 0.04 0.50
N ASP A 74 6.35 -0.03 -0.71
CA ASP A 74 7.09 0.06 -1.99
C ASP A 74 8.24 -0.95 -2.14
N ALA A 75 8.21 -2.04 -1.38
CA ALA A 75 9.33 -2.94 -1.19
C ALA A 75 8.94 -4.40 -1.49
N TRP A 76 9.85 -5.17 -2.09
CA TRP A 76 9.54 -6.52 -2.60
C TRP A 76 9.50 -7.60 -1.52
N GLU A 77 9.93 -7.28 -0.30
CA GLU A 77 9.98 -8.19 0.85
C GLU A 77 8.60 -8.76 1.18
N VAL A 78 7.55 -7.94 1.08
CA VAL A 78 6.17 -8.35 1.34
C VAL A 78 5.29 -7.90 0.19
N ASN A 79 4.84 -8.88 -0.60
CA ASN A 79 3.98 -8.66 -1.75
C ASN A 79 3.02 -9.84 -1.93
N TRP A 80 1.92 -9.60 -2.64
CA TRP A 80 0.88 -10.59 -2.89
C TRP A 80 0.50 -10.61 -4.36
N GLY A 81 0.24 -11.82 -4.84
CA GLY A 81 -0.19 -12.08 -6.19
C GLY A 81 -1.25 -13.18 -6.23
N GLY A 82 -1.49 -13.80 -7.39
CA GLY A 82 -2.47 -14.87 -7.53
C GLY A 82 -2.86 -15.15 -8.97
N ASN A 83 -3.65 -16.19 -9.18
CA ASN A 83 -4.03 -16.68 -10.52
C ASN A 83 -5.51 -16.43 -10.82
N THR A 84 -6.18 -15.67 -9.95
CA THR A 84 -7.62 -15.43 -10.00
C THR A 84 -7.89 -13.94 -10.16
N PHE A 85 -8.70 -13.60 -11.15
CA PHE A 85 -9.14 -12.26 -11.47
C PHE A 85 -10.60 -12.36 -11.97
N PRO A 86 -11.50 -11.41 -11.63
CA PRO A 86 -11.26 -10.17 -10.90
C PRO A 86 -11.27 -10.31 -9.37
N SER A 87 -11.56 -11.49 -8.83
CA SER A 87 -11.62 -11.73 -7.39
C SER A 87 -10.94 -13.05 -7.01
N GLY A 88 -10.51 -13.13 -5.75
CA GLY A 88 -9.93 -14.33 -5.16
C GLY A 88 -9.05 -14.02 -3.96
N THR A 89 -8.23 -14.99 -3.58
CA THR A 89 -7.31 -14.86 -2.44
C THR A 89 -5.92 -14.55 -2.94
N ALA A 90 -5.38 -13.40 -2.52
CA ALA A 90 -4.00 -13.04 -2.83
C ALA A 90 -3.04 -13.88 -1.98
N ILE A 91 -2.01 -14.44 -2.61
CA ILE A 91 -1.03 -15.35 -2.00
C ILE A 91 0.26 -14.55 -1.74
N PRO A 92 0.83 -14.58 -0.52
CA PRO A 92 2.13 -13.99 -0.23
C PRO A 92 3.20 -14.53 -1.17
N GLY A 93 3.92 -13.65 -1.87
CA GLY A 93 4.92 -14.02 -2.87
C GLY A 93 4.35 -14.74 -4.10
N GLY A 94 3.03 -14.74 -4.30
CA GLY A 94 2.37 -15.38 -5.44
C GLY A 94 2.79 -14.79 -6.79
N VAL A 95 2.41 -15.47 -7.87
CA VAL A 95 2.67 -15.00 -9.25
C VAL A 95 1.87 -13.73 -9.56
N ASN A 96 2.24 -13.00 -10.60
CA ASN A 96 1.56 -11.76 -10.99
C ASN A 96 0.11 -12.04 -11.41
N ILE A 97 -0.83 -11.25 -10.87
CA ILE A 97 -2.26 -11.36 -11.15
C ILE A 97 -2.51 -10.88 -12.57
N GLN A 98 -2.87 -11.80 -13.46
CA GLN A 98 -3.16 -11.47 -14.85
C GLN A 98 -4.51 -10.76 -14.93
N VAL A 99 -4.52 -9.54 -15.50
CA VAL A 99 -5.69 -8.66 -15.56
C VAL A 99 -6.09 -8.37 -17.00
N ALA A 100 -7.38 -8.18 -17.25
CA ALA A 100 -7.86 -7.61 -18.50
C ALA A 100 -7.80 -6.07 -18.44
N PRO A 101 -7.51 -5.37 -19.56
CA PRO A 101 -7.60 -3.92 -19.60
C PRO A 101 -9.01 -3.42 -19.30
N GLY A 102 -9.12 -2.33 -18.54
CA GLY A 102 -10.40 -1.77 -18.11
C GLY A 102 -10.25 -0.79 -16.94
N THR A 103 -11.37 -0.24 -16.49
CA THR A 103 -11.41 0.63 -15.30
C THR A 103 -12.04 -0.14 -14.15
N TYR A 104 -11.36 -0.21 -13.02
CA TYR A 104 -11.75 -1.03 -11.87
C TYR A 104 -11.73 -0.23 -10.57
N ASN A 105 -12.65 -0.56 -9.67
CA ASN A 105 -12.44 -0.32 -8.25
C ASN A 105 -11.73 -1.56 -7.68
N VAL A 106 -10.62 -1.34 -7.00
CA VAL A 106 -9.75 -2.40 -6.49
C VAL A 106 -9.86 -2.42 -4.98
N THR A 107 -10.11 -3.61 -4.42
CA THR A 107 -10.12 -3.85 -2.98
C THR A 107 -9.10 -4.93 -2.64
N PHE A 108 -8.28 -4.67 -1.63
CA PHE A 108 -7.39 -5.66 -1.03
C PHE A 108 -7.72 -5.77 0.46
N GLN A 109 -7.96 -7.00 0.93
CA GLN A 109 -8.20 -7.28 2.33
C GLN A 109 -6.97 -7.95 2.93
N SER A 110 -6.30 -7.25 3.85
CA SER A 110 -5.22 -7.82 4.64
C SER A 110 -5.78 -8.72 5.74
N CYS A 111 -4.96 -9.65 6.24
CA CYS A 111 -5.33 -10.39 7.45
C CYS A 111 -5.31 -9.42 8.64
N PRO A 112 -6.33 -9.42 9.53
CA PRO A 112 -6.28 -8.65 10.77
C PRO A 112 -5.01 -8.99 11.57
N LYS A 113 -4.33 -7.97 12.10
CA LYS A 113 -3.16 -8.15 12.96
C LYS A 113 -3.55 -8.45 14.41
#